data_AF-A0A8X6NUR6-F1
#
_entry.id   AF-A0A8X6NUR6-F1
#
_cell.length_a   1.000
_cell.length_b   1.000
_cell.length_c   1.000
_cell.angle_alpha   90.00
_cell.angle_beta   90.00
_cell.angle_gamma   90.00
#
_symmetry.space_group_name_H-M   'P 1'
#
loop_
_entity.id
_entity.type
_entity.pdbx_description
1 polymer ?
#
loop_
_entity_poly.entity_id
_entity_poly.type
_entity_poly.pdbx_seq_one_letter_code
_entity_poly.pdbx_strand_id
1 'polypeptide(L)'
;MKQQKKLLNEKYGNKDKIIQSHLDYLENLKAVQDPSPMELNDLYIECNRRLQALNALGENTEAYGRILAPKIIPAFPTEICCRWIIYAKREKLAEGNITRLMQLLAEEVEGSVEAQKIRRTLFPDNILKSSV
;
A
#
# COMPACT_ATOMS: atom_id res chain seq x y z
N MET A 1 -36.36 25.22 -0.51
CA MET A 1 -35.70 23.88 -0.59
C MET A 1 -34.47 23.80 -1.50
N LYS A 2 -34.29 24.63 -2.56
CA LYS A 2 -33.12 24.52 -3.47
C LYS A 2 -31.78 25.01 -2.89
N GLN A 3 -31.75 25.91 -1.90
CA GLN A 3 -30.50 26.47 -1.36
C GLN A 3 -29.78 25.56 -0.35
N GLN A 4 -30.50 24.77 0.45
CA GLN A 4 -29.88 23.84 1.42
C GLN A 4 -29.11 22.70 0.74
N LYS A 5 -29.66 22.11 -0.34
CA LYS A 5 -28.96 21.05 -1.11
C LYS A 5 -27.63 21.51 -1.69
N LYS A 6 -27.51 22.79 -2.08
CA LYS A 6 -26.30 23.34 -2.70
C LYS A 6 -25.16 23.50 -1.68
N LEU A 7 -25.48 24.02 -0.49
CA LEU A 7 -24.56 24.10 0.65
C LEU A 7 -24.14 22.72 1.18
N LEU A 8 -25.07 21.76 1.21
CA LEU A 8 -24.74 20.36 1.53
C LEU A 8 -23.80 19.75 0.47
N ASN A 9 -24.02 19.99 -0.82
CA ASN A 9 -23.14 19.50 -1.89
C ASN A 9 -21.76 20.17 -1.91
N GLU A 10 -21.68 21.47 -1.60
CA GLU A 10 -20.41 22.21 -1.53
C GLU A 10 -19.58 21.78 -0.31
N LYS A 11 -20.23 21.44 0.82
CA LYS A 11 -19.55 21.04 2.06
C LYS A 11 -19.25 19.55 2.15
N TYR A 12 -20.16 18.68 1.71
CA TYR A 12 -20.03 17.21 1.77
C TYR A 12 -19.63 16.59 0.43
N GLY A 13 -20.09 17.15 -0.70
CA GLY A 13 -19.73 16.64 -2.03
C GLY A 13 -18.25 16.82 -2.38
N ASN A 14 -17.50 17.66 -1.65
CA ASN A 14 -16.04 17.69 -1.74
C ASN A 14 -15.42 16.51 -0.97
N LYS A 15 -15.93 16.22 0.23
CA LYS A 15 -15.48 15.09 1.05
C LYS A 15 -15.69 13.76 0.34
N ASP A 16 -16.89 13.51 -0.20
CA ASP A 16 -17.21 12.27 -0.91
C ASP A 16 -16.34 12.07 -2.16
N LYS A 17 -16.05 13.16 -2.89
CA LYS A 17 -15.12 13.12 -4.03
C LYS A 17 -13.69 12.80 -3.61
N ILE A 18 -13.23 13.34 -2.48
CA ILE A 18 -11.89 13.06 -1.95
C ILE A 18 -11.80 11.58 -1.52
N ILE A 19 -12.81 11.08 -0.79
CA ILE A 19 -12.91 9.66 -0.42
C ILE A 19 -12.85 8.79 -1.67
N GLN A 20 -13.70 9.07 -2.66
CA GLN A 20 -13.73 8.30 -3.90
C GLN A 20 -12.39 8.34 -4.63
N SER A 21 -11.71 9.50 -4.70
CA SER A 21 -10.38 9.59 -5.30
C SER A 21 -9.34 8.72 -4.60
N HIS A 22 -9.40 8.60 -3.28
CA HIS A 22 -8.51 7.70 -2.53
C HIS A 22 -8.83 6.22 -2.80
N LEU A 23 -10.12 5.86 -2.86
CA LEU A 23 -10.56 4.50 -3.18
C LEU A 23 -10.21 4.11 -4.61
N ASP A 24 -10.52 4.98 -5.59
CA ASP A 24 -10.20 4.79 -7.01
C ASP A 24 -8.70 4.53 -7.21
N TYR A 25 -7.84 5.25 -6.49
CA TYR A 25 -6.41 5.03 -6.54
C TYR A 25 -6.04 3.61 -6.06
N LEU A 26 -6.54 3.20 -4.90
CA LEU A 26 -6.24 1.90 -4.29
C LEU A 26 -6.83 0.72 -5.09
N GLU A 27 -7.96 0.92 -5.78
CA GLU A 27 -8.59 -0.09 -6.61
C GLU A 27 -7.88 -0.30 -7.97
N ASN A 28 -7.19 0.73 -8.46
CA ASN A 28 -6.53 0.75 -9.78
C ASN A 28 -5.00 0.73 -9.68
N LEU A 29 -4.47 0.18 -8.59
CA LEU A 29 -3.03 -0.04 -8.43
C LEU A 29 -2.50 -0.93 -9.56
N LYS A 30 -1.31 -0.58 -10.06
CA LYS A 30 -0.60 -1.37 -11.06
C LYS A 30 0.41 -2.26 -10.38
N ALA A 31 0.49 -3.51 -10.84
CA ALA A 31 1.52 -4.43 -10.41
C ALA A 31 2.91 -3.89 -10.78
N VAL A 32 3.81 -3.87 -9.81
CA VAL A 32 5.22 -3.57 -10.05
C VAL A 32 5.96 -4.90 -10.17
N GLN A 33 6.52 -5.16 -11.34
CA GLN A 33 7.32 -6.35 -11.62
C GLN A 33 8.77 -6.06 -11.26
N ASP A 34 9.41 -6.94 -10.48
CA ASP A 34 10.80 -6.81 -10.02
C ASP A 34 11.17 -5.42 -9.49
N PRO A 35 10.40 -4.85 -8.54
CA PRO A 35 10.65 -3.51 -8.03
C PRO A 35 12.02 -3.43 -7.35
N SER A 36 12.72 -2.31 -7.56
CA SER A 36 13.76 -1.90 -6.65
C SER A 36 13.19 -1.69 -5.24
N PRO A 37 14.00 -1.82 -4.17
CA PRO A 37 13.53 -1.55 -2.81
C PRO A 37 12.89 -0.17 -2.63
N MET A 38 13.32 0.82 -3.41
CA MET A 38 12.77 2.17 -3.37
C MET A 38 11.38 2.24 -4.02
N GLU A 39 11.19 1.59 -5.18
CA GLU A 39 9.86 1.51 -5.82
C GLU A 39 8.84 0.75 -4.97
N LEU A 40 9.28 -0.33 -4.31
CA LEU A 40 8.46 -1.09 -3.37
C LEU A 40 8.04 -0.22 -2.17
N ASN A 41 8.99 0.56 -1.63
CA ASN A 41 8.74 1.51 -0.56
C ASN A 41 7.76 2.62 -0.98
N ASP A 42 7.93 3.18 -2.16
CA ASP A 42 7.06 4.25 -2.66
C ASP A 42 5.62 3.76 -2.87
N LEU A 43 5.45 2.54 -3.39
CA LEU A 43 4.14 1.89 -3.50
C LEU A 43 3.48 1.73 -2.12
N TYR A 44 4.23 1.24 -1.12
CA TYR A 44 3.72 1.10 0.24
C TYR A 44 3.34 2.45 0.87
N ILE A 45 4.23 3.45 0.78
CA ILE A 45 3.99 4.79 1.33
C ILE A 45 2.72 5.37 0.75
N GLU A 46 2.53 5.27 -0.56
CA GLU A 46 1.36 5.82 -1.22
C GLU A 46 0.08 5.06 -0.81
N CYS A 47 0.10 3.73 -0.76
CA CYS A 47 -1.03 2.94 -0.23
C CYS A 47 -1.40 3.36 1.20
N ASN A 48 -0.40 3.43 2.08
CA ASN A 48 -0.57 3.80 3.48
C ASN A 48 -1.12 5.22 3.63
N ARG A 49 -0.59 6.18 2.85
CA ARG A 49 -1.05 7.57 2.85
C ARG A 49 -2.53 7.68 2.46
N ARG A 50 -2.98 6.92 1.48
CA ARG A 50 -4.38 6.91 1.03
C ARG A 50 -5.30 6.33 2.10
N LEU A 51 -4.90 5.23 2.75
CA LEU A 51 -5.64 4.65 3.86
C LEU A 51 -5.69 5.59 5.09
N GLN A 52 -4.59 6.24 5.43
CA GLN A 52 -4.57 7.24 6.51
C GLN A 52 -5.45 8.45 6.19
N ALA A 53 -5.46 8.92 4.94
CA ALA A 53 -6.35 9.99 4.52
C ALA A 53 -7.83 9.61 4.68
N LEU A 54 -8.20 8.38 4.30
CA LEU A 54 -9.55 7.85 4.52
C LEU A 54 -9.90 7.84 6.02
N ASN A 55 -9.02 7.31 6.87
CA ASN A 55 -9.22 7.32 8.33
C ASN A 55 -9.36 8.75 8.89
N ALA A 56 -8.55 9.71 8.41
CA ALA A 56 -8.64 11.11 8.82
C ALA A 56 -9.95 11.79 8.38
N LEU A 57 -10.55 11.31 7.28
CA LEU A 57 -11.87 11.72 6.83
C LEU A 57 -12.99 11.02 7.62
N GLY A 58 -12.67 10.14 8.57
CA GLY A 58 -13.63 9.42 9.41
C GLY A 58 -14.19 8.15 8.75
N GLU A 59 -13.58 7.69 7.65
CA GLU A 59 -13.91 6.41 7.05
C GLU A 59 -13.29 5.27 7.85
N ASN A 60 -14.00 4.15 7.97
CA ASN A 60 -13.43 2.93 8.55
C ASN A 60 -12.72 2.13 7.46
N THR A 61 -11.39 2.21 7.38
CA THR A 61 -10.62 1.50 6.35
C THR A 61 -10.81 -0.02 6.38
N GLU A 62 -11.07 -0.62 7.55
CA GLU A 62 -11.35 -2.07 7.65
C GLU A 62 -12.64 -2.46 6.93
N ALA A 63 -13.64 -1.59 6.86
CA ALA A 63 -14.87 -1.86 6.14
C ALA A 63 -14.62 -2.06 4.64
N TYR A 64 -13.62 -1.38 4.09
CA TYR A 64 -13.19 -1.52 2.70
C TYR A 64 -12.22 -2.68 2.48
N GLY A 65 -11.69 -3.29 3.54
CA GLY A 65 -10.59 -4.25 3.45
C GLY A 65 -10.88 -5.47 2.58
N ARG A 66 -12.14 -5.97 2.54
CA ARG A 66 -12.56 -7.06 1.63
C ARG A 66 -12.47 -6.69 0.15
N ILE A 67 -12.58 -5.40 -0.17
CA ILE A 67 -12.51 -4.89 -1.54
C ILE A 67 -11.07 -4.47 -1.86
N LEU A 68 -10.43 -3.75 -0.94
CA LEU A 68 -9.11 -3.18 -1.15
C LEU A 68 -7.97 -4.18 -1.03
N ALA A 69 -8.02 -5.12 -0.07
CA ALA A 69 -6.91 -6.07 0.09
C ALA A 69 -6.67 -6.92 -1.17
N PRO A 70 -7.70 -7.46 -1.87
CA PRO A 70 -7.51 -8.15 -3.15
C PRO A 70 -7.03 -7.26 -4.30
N LYS A 71 -7.06 -5.92 -4.17
CA LYS A 71 -6.56 -4.96 -5.17
C LYS A 71 -5.15 -4.49 -4.85
N ILE A 72 -4.86 -4.32 -3.56
CA ILE A 72 -3.56 -3.90 -3.06
C ILE A 72 -2.57 -5.06 -3.15
N ILE A 73 -2.91 -6.27 -2.67
CA ILE A 73 -1.92 -7.35 -2.60
C ILE A 73 -1.30 -7.67 -3.98
N PRO A 74 -2.03 -7.77 -5.10
CA PRO A 74 -1.43 -8.09 -6.39
C PRO A 74 -0.61 -6.95 -7.00
N ALA A 75 -0.66 -5.75 -6.41
CA ALA A 75 0.23 -4.66 -6.81
C ALA A 75 1.69 -4.92 -6.40
N PHE A 76 1.89 -5.77 -5.39
CA PHE A 76 3.20 -6.17 -4.86
C PHE A 76 3.72 -7.45 -5.55
N PRO A 77 5.04 -7.71 -5.49
CA PRO A 77 5.65 -8.94 -5.98
C PRO A 77 4.98 -10.22 -5.46
N THR A 78 4.97 -11.26 -6.29
CA THR A 78 4.30 -12.53 -6.01
C THR A 78 4.77 -13.18 -4.70
N GLU A 79 6.04 -12.99 -4.35
CA GLU A 79 6.62 -13.52 -3.12
C GLU A 79 5.97 -12.89 -1.88
N ILE A 80 5.68 -11.58 -1.92
CA ILE A 80 4.98 -10.86 -0.86
C ILE A 80 3.52 -11.30 -0.80
N CYS A 81 2.86 -11.47 -1.95
CA CYS A 81 1.50 -12.01 -2.03
C CYS A 81 1.37 -13.37 -1.33
N CYS A 82 2.29 -14.30 -1.65
CA CYS A 82 2.33 -15.61 -1.02
C CYS A 82 2.56 -15.52 0.49
N ARG A 83 3.48 -14.66 0.94
CA ARG A 83 3.73 -14.45 2.38
C ARG A 83 2.50 -13.93 3.11
N TRP A 84 1.77 -12.97 2.54
CA TRP A 84 0.49 -12.52 3.09
C TRP A 84 -0.54 -13.65 3.21
N ILE A 85 -0.76 -14.42 2.15
CA ILE A 85 -1.74 -15.51 2.15
C ILE A 85 -1.39 -16.56 3.22
N ILE A 86 -0.11 -16.91 3.35
CA ILE A 86 0.37 -17.85 4.37
C ILE A 86 0.16 -17.28 5.77
N TYR A 87 0.54 -16.02 5.99
CA TYR A 87 0.39 -15.32 7.28
C TYR A 87 -1.08 -15.23 7.69
N ALA A 88 -1.96 -14.76 6.81
CA ALA A 88 -3.39 -14.64 7.07
C ALA A 88 -4.02 -15.99 7.45
N LYS A 89 -3.65 -17.08 6.75
CA LYS A 89 -4.12 -18.43 7.07
C LYS A 89 -3.65 -18.92 8.44
N ARG A 90 -2.37 -18.69 8.78
CA ARG A 90 -1.79 -19.11 10.08
C ARG A 90 -2.44 -18.39 11.26
N GLU A 91 -2.62 -17.08 11.11
CA GLU A 91 -3.20 -16.22 12.14
C GLU A 91 -4.75 -16.24 12.15
N LYS A 92 -5.38 -17.04 11.27
CA LYS A 92 -6.84 -17.11 11.09
C LYS A 92 -7.47 -15.73 10.82
N LEU A 93 -6.73 -14.87 10.12
CA LEU A 93 -7.18 -13.55 9.73
C LEU A 93 -8.10 -13.65 8.51
N ALA A 94 -9.05 -12.73 8.41
CA ALA A 94 -9.71 -12.49 7.14
C ALA A 94 -8.68 -11.97 6.12
N GLU A 95 -8.70 -12.50 4.90
CA GLU A 95 -7.82 -12.02 3.81
C GLU A 95 -8.03 -10.52 3.51
N GLY A 96 -9.19 -9.98 3.89
CA GLY A 96 -9.52 -8.56 3.85
C GLY A 96 -9.10 -7.74 5.07
N ASN A 97 -8.30 -8.28 6.01
CA ASN A 97 -7.82 -7.51 7.16
C ASN A 97 -6.74 -6.52 6.70
N ILE A 98 -7.15 -5.28 6.42
CA ILE A 98 -6.29 -4.30 5.75
C ILE A 98 -5.19 -3.79 6.70
N THR A 99 -5.47 -3.66 7.98
CA THR A 99 -4.48 -3.25 8.99
C THR A 99 -3.33 -4.23 9.06
N ARG A 100 -3.63 -5.53 9.14
CA ARG A 100 -2.60 -6.57 9.19
C ARG A 100 -1.86 -6.70 7.86
N LEU A 101 -2.55 -6.53 6.74
CA LEU A 101 -1.90 -6.47 5.43
C LEU A 101 -0.88 -5.33 5.38
N MET A 102 -1.29 -4.11 5.74
CA MET A 102 -0.39 -2.95 5.71
C MET A 102 0.76 -3.06 6.70
N GLN A 103 0.57 -3.74 7.84
CA GLN A 103 1.66 -4.04 8.76
C GLN A 103 2.69 -4.98 8.11
N LEU A 104 2.25 -6.09 7.50
CA LEU A 104 3.14 -7.01 6.81
C LEU A 104 3.90 -6.29 5.69
N LEU A 105 3.21 -5.49 4.88
CA LEU A 105 3.84 -4.74 3.79
C LEU A 105 4.92 -3.76 4.31
N ALA A 106 4.71 -3.14 5.48
CA ALA A 106 5.71 -2.28 6.11
C ALA A 106 6.98 -3.07 6.46
N GLU A 107 6.82 -4.23 7.10
CA GLU A 107 7.93 -5.11 7.51
C GLU A 107 8.72 -5.62 6.28
N GLU A 108 8.02 -5.98 5.20
CA GLU A 108 8.62 -6.42 3.93
C GLU A 108 9.44 -5.33 3.24
N VAL A 109 8.91 -4.10 3.21
CA VAL A 109 9.58 -2.94 2.65
C VAL A 109 10.82 -2.57 3.46
N GLU A 110 10.69 -2.50 4.78
CA GLU A 110 11.80 -2.20 5.69
C GLU A 110 12.91 -3.24 5.53
N GLY A 111 12.56 -4.54 5.54
CA GLY A 111 13.52 -5.62 5.32
C GLY A 111 14.23 -5.53 3.97
N SER A 112 13.51 -5.14 2.90
CA SER A 112 14.10 -4.97 1.56
C SER A 112 15.10 -3.83 1.50
N VAL A 113 14.80 -2.70 2.16
CA VAL A 113 15.69 -1.53 2.25
C VAL A 113 16.94 -1.86 3.08
N GLU A 114 16.78 -2.52 4.23
CA GLU A 114 17.90 -2.92 5.08
C GLU A 114 18.81 -3.95 4.38
N ALA A 115 18.23 -4.95 3.70
CA ALA A 115 19.00 -5.91 2.92
C ALA A 115 19.82 -5.24 1.81
N GLN A 116 19.29 -4.19 1.17
CA GLN A 116 20.02 -3.42 0.18
C GLN A 116 21.20 -2.65 0.80
N LYS A 117 20.99 -2.04 1.98
CA LYS A 117 22.07 -1.36 2.72
C LYS A 117 23.20 -2.33 3.05
N ILE A 118 22.87 -3.50 3.59
CA ILE A 118 23.84 -4.55 3.92
C ILE A 118 24.59 -5.03 2.66
N ARG A 119 23.91 -5.22 1.54
CA ARG A 119 24.56 -5.64 0.30
C ARG A 119 25.58 -4.59 -0.17
N ARG A 120 25.24 -3.31 -0.10
CA ARG A 120 26.15 -2.21 -0.45
C ARG A 120 27.35 -2.09 0.49
N THR A 121 27.19 -2.42 1.78
CA THR A 121 28.31 -2.41 2.72
C THR A 121 29.24 -3.60 2.53
N LEU A 122 28.70 -4.77 2.20
CA LEU A 122 29.50 -6.00 1.98
C LEU A 122 30.19 -6.04 0.61
N PHE A 123 29.58 -5.44 -0.41
CA PHE A 123 30.11 -5.40 -1.78
C PHE A 123 30.02 -3.97 -2.33
N PRO A 124 30.92 -3.06 -1.91
CA PRO A 124 30.96 -1.72 -2.48
C PRO A 124 31.23 -1.80 -3.99
N ASP A 125 30.55 -0.98 -4.78
CA ASP A 125 30.53 -0.95 -6.26
C ASP A 125 31.91 -0.76 -6.96
N ASN A 126 33.01 -0.75 -6.19
CA ASN A 126 34.38 -0.60 -6.67
C ASN A 126 35.07 -1.91 -7.12
N ILE A 127 34.42 -3.07 -7.01
CA ILE A 127 35.07 -4.36 -7.39
C ILE A 127 34.91 -4.70 -8.89
N LEU A 128 34.07 -3.99 -9.66
CA LEU A 128 33.84 -4.27 -11.09
C LEU A 128 34.56 -3.34 -12.07
N LYS A 129 35.54 -2.52 -11.62
CA LYS A 129 36.35 -1.65 -12.51
C LYS A 129 37.82 -2.06 -12.68
N SER A 130 38.20 -3.28 -12.34
CA SER A 130 39.56 -3.78 -12.61
C SER A 130 39.54 -5.16 -13.26
N SER A 131 39.18 -5.19 -14.53
CA SER A 131 39.60 -6.26 -15.46
C SER A 131 39.69 -5.64 -16.84
N VAL A 132 40.76 -4.86 -17.05
CA VAL A 132 41.36 -4.57 -18.36
C VAL A 132 42.37 -5.67 -18.64
#